data_AF-A0A8B7DYK6-F1
#
_entry.id   AF-A0A8B7DYK6-F1
#
_cell.length_a   1.000
_cell.length_b   1.000
_cell.length_c   1.000
_cell.angle_alpha   90.00
_cell.angle_beta   90.00
_cell.angle_gamma   90.00
#
_symmetry.space_group_name_H-M   'P 1'
#
loop_
_entity.id
_entity.type
_entity.pdbx_description
1 polymer ?
#
loop_
_entity_poly.entity_id
_entity_poly.type
_entity_poly.pdbx_seq_one_letter_code
_entity_poly.pdbx_strand_id
1 'polypeptide(L)'
;MKISDVHNRIRHDQLNPSDKSFSLSVESILVSMNLGSTGCAAFLKVYQKKWKDANRGNIKFESKNKNWLTQDFKSTYSNNISKPDNSSQLHKIGGRPSCSFKDASDKTKRRRLNDIINNFSSDELLHSARLKLRNEYNYEAAKQVAEISEPSSQFKKYTPDEGLALIIDGGMSKSTYQLMRNGAEERDCHIYPSYNNIRLSKAKCYPENIFVDDYSAHVPLQELLKHTVKRLCEV
;
A
#
# COMPACT_ATOMS: atom_id res chain seq x y z
N MET A 1 13.21 21.60 13.31
CA MET A 1 11.89 22.22 13.02
C MET A 1 10.88 21.55 13.93
N LYS A 2 10.18 22.36 14.74
CA LYS A 2 9.41 21.95 15.93
C LYS A 2 8.09 21.29 15.52
N ILE A 3 7.72 20.20 16.18
CA ILE A 3 6.32 19.74 16.25
C ILE A 3 5.84 20.04 17.66
N SER A 4 5.47 21.30 17.86
CA SER A 4 4.30 21.63 18.66
C SER A 4 3.12 20.90 18.02
N ASP A 5 2.50 19.97 18.75
CA ASP A 5 1.05 19.64 18.69
C ASP A 5 0.75 18.24 19.22
N VAL A 6 1.00 18.03 20.51
CA VAL A 6 0.13 17.19 21.32
C VAL A 6 -0.14 17.94 22.63
N HIS A 7 -0.86 19.06 22.51
CA HIS A 7 -1.48 19.69 23.66
C HIS A 7 -2.57 18.74 24.21
N ASN A 8 -2.40 18.40 25.49
CA ASN A 8 -3.45 18.40 26.51
C ASN A 8 -4.75 17.66 26.20
N ARG A 9 -4.84 16.44 26.73
CA ARG A 9 -6.10 15.92 27.28
C ARG A 9 -6.04 15.82 28.80
N ILE A 10 -5.69 16.92 29.44
CA ILE A 10 -6.23 17.24 30.77
C ILE A 10 -6.55 18.73 30.72
N ARG A 11 -7.84 19.09 30.74
CA ARG A 11 -8.25 20.49 30.89
C ARG A 11 -7.74 20.95 32.25
N HIS A 12 -6.78 21.87 32.27
CA HIS A 12 -6.20 22.43 33.49
C HIS A 12 -7.18 23.28 34.31
N ASP A 13 -8.38 23.55 33.78
CA ASP A 13 -9.42 24.39 34.39
C ASP A 13 -10.40 23.61 35.28
N GLN A 14 -10.10 22.34 35.62
CA GLN A 14 -10.95 21.49 36.47
C GLN A 14 -10.17 20.84 37.63
N LEU A 15 -8.94 21.26 37.89
CA LEU A 15 -8.15 20.74 39.01
C LEU A 15 -8.20 21.71 40.19
N ASN A 16 -8.58 21.18 41.35
CA ASN A 16 -8.64 21.94 42.59
C ASN A 16 -7.25 22.55 42.89
N PRO A 17 -7.17 23.72 43.57
CA PRO A 17 -5.90 24.38 43.88
C PRO A 17 -4.86 23.47 44.59
N SER A 18 -5.33 22.46 45.33
CA SER A 18 -4.50 21.42 45.96
C SER A 18 -3.72 20.57 44.96
N ASP A 19 -4.26 20.34 43.77
CA ASP A 19 -3.70 19.42 42.76
C ASP A 19 -2.56 20.06 41.95
N LYS A 20 -2.47 21.40 41.92
CA LYS A 20 -1.33 22.12 41.28
C LYS A 20 -0.04 22.01 42.09
N SER A 21 -0.14 22.02 43.42
CA SER A 21 1.01 21.74 44.28
C SER A 21 1.49 20.28 44.19
N PHE A 22 0.55 19.39 43.85
CA PHE A 22 0.74 17.95 43.78
C PHE A 22 1.52 17.51 42.53
N SER A 23 1.31 18.16 41.37
CA SER A 23 2.06 17.82 40.15
C SER A 23 3.56 18.14 40.28
N LEU A 24 3.90 19.25 40.94
CA LEU A 24 5.29 19.68 41.18
C LEU A 24 6.05 18.71 42.11
N SER A 25 5.38 18.20 43.15
CA SER A 25 6.01 17.25 44.09
C SER A 25 6.25 15.88 43.44
N VAL A 26 5.29 15.37 42.67
CA VAL A 26 5.44 14.07 41.98
C VAL A 26 6.47 14.12 40.85
N GLU A 27 6.55 15.23 40.10
CA GLU A 27 7.61 15.42 39.09
C GLU A 27 9.00 15.45 39.73
N SER A 28 9.16 16.12 40.88
CA SER A 28 10.45 16.15 41.60
C SER A 28 10.86 14.77 42.15
N ILE A 29 9.90 13.93 42.56
CA ILE A 29 10.12 12.55 43.02
C ILE A 29 10.47 11.62 41.84
N LEU A 30 9.85 11.81 40.68
CA LEU A 30 10.13 11.00 39.49
C LEU A 30 11.52 11.31 38.90
N VAL A 31 11.97 12.57 38.97
CA VAL A 31 13.31 12.99 38.54
C VAL A 31 14.41 12.40 39.44
N SER A 32 14.16 12.23 40.74
CA SER A 32 15.15 11.66 41.68
C SER A 32 15.27 10.14 41.65
N MET A 33 14.27 9.42 41.09
CA MET A 33 14.22 7.96 41.17
C MET A 33 14.89 7.19 40.02
N ASN A 34 15.41 7.84 38.96
CA ASN A 34 16.13 7.19 37.85
C ASN A 34 15.42 5.92 37.30
N LEU A 35 14.08 5.91 37.29
CA LEU A 35 13.26 4.78 36.88
C LEU A 35 13.03 4.81 35.36
N GLY A 36 13.17 3.66 34.69
CA GLY A 36 12.73 3.49 33.30
C GLY A 36 11.21 3.66 33.16
N SER A 37 10.71 3.93 31.94
CA SER A 37 9.29 4.27 31.68
C SER A 37 8.29 3.25 32.24
N THR A 38 8.65 1.97 32.26
CA THR A 38 7.84 0.87 32.82
C THR A 38 7.85 0.82 34.35
N GLY A 39 8.98 1.13 34.99
CA GLY A 39 9.10 1.24 36.45
C GLY A 39 8.29 2.40 37.00
N CYS A 40 8.31 3.55 36.32
CA CYS A 40 7.47 4.71 36.65
C CYS A 40 5.98 4.38 36.64
N ALA A 41 5.52 3.63 35.62
CA ALA A 41 4.10 3.26 35.50
C ALA A 41 3.64 2.31 36.62
N ALA A 42 4.49 1.37 37.04
CA ALA A 42 4.19 0.47 38.15
C ALA A 42 4.14 1.22 39.49
N PHE A 43 5.12 2.11 39.73
CA PHE A 43 5.13 2.96 40.92
C PHE A 43 3.89 3.86 40.99
N LEU A 44 3.54 4.54 39.89
CA LEU A 44 2.38 5.43 39.84
C LEU A 44 1.06 4.70 40.14
N LYS A 45 0.90 3.44 39.70
CA LYS A 45 -0.28 2.64 40.04
C LYS A 45 -0.38 2.36 41.54
N VAL A 46 0.73 1.96 42.17
CA VAL A 46 0.78 1.68 43.62
C VAL A 46 0.61 2.96 44.43
N TYR A 47 1.25 4.06 44.00
CA TYR A 47 1.10 5.39 44.58
C TYR A 47 -0.35 5.86 44.55
N GLN A 48 -1.01 5.78 43.39
CA GLN A 48 -2.42 6.18 43.24
C GLN A 48 -3.37 5.38 44.14
N LYS A 49 -3.09 4.09 44.36
CA LYS A 49 -3.86 3.26 45.28
C LYS A 49 -3.68 3.73 46.73
N LYS A 50 -2.43 3.86 47.18
CA LYS A 50 -2.11 4.32 48.54
C LYS A 50 -2.58 5.76 48.80
N TRP A 51 -2.59 6.61 47.77
CA TRP A 51 -3.12 7.97 47.83
C TRP A 51 -4.63 7.99 48.05
N LYS A 52 -5.37 7.10 47.38
CA LYS A 52 -6.81 6.91 47.62
C LYS A 52 -7.08 6.39 49.03
N ASP A 53 -6.30 5.42 49.51
CA ASP A 53 -6.44 4.84 50.86
C ASP A 53 -6.13 5.85 51.98
N ALA A 54 -5.39 6.92 51.66
CA ALA A 54 -5.12 8.05 52.55
C ALA A 54 -6.14 9.21 52.41
N ASN A 55 -7.26 8.98 51.73
CA ASN A 55 -8.27 9.99 51.41
C ASN A 55 -7.69 11.23 50.70
N ARG A 56 -6.65 11.03 49.87
CA ARG A 56 -5.97 12.09 49.11
C ARG A 56 -5.44 13.25 49.98
N GLY A 57 -5.17 13.00 51.26
CA GLY A 57 -4.62 13.99 52.19
C GLY A 57 -3.13 13.76 52.39
N ASN A 58 -2.30 14.78 52.13
CA ASN A 58 -0.85 14.64 52.12
C ASN A 58 -0.27 14.20 53.49
N ILE A 59 -0.68 14.89 54.55
CA ILE A 59 -0.23 14.61 55.93
C ILE A 59 -0.60 13.17 56.37
N LYS A 60 -1.78 12.70 55.99
CA LYS A 60 -2.25 11.33 56.28
C LYS A 60 -1.54 10.29 55.43
N PHE A 61 -1.13 10.65 54.22
CA PHE A 61 -0.41 9.76 53.32
C PHE A 61 1.02 9.54 53.78
N GLU A 62 1.74 10.61 54.11
CA GLU A 62 3.13 10.55 54.59
C GLU A 62 3.23 9.81 55.92
N SER A 63 2.32 10.07 56.87
CA SER A 63 2.30 9.35 58.15
C SER A 63 2.04 7.84 57.98
N LYS A 64 1.13 7.44 57.09
CA LYS A 64 0.79 6.02 56.87
C LYS A 64 1.79 5.26 55.98
N ASN A 65 2.46 5.94 55.05
CA ASN A 65 3.30 5.30 54.03
C ASN A 65 4.78 5.66 54.14
N LYS A 66 5.22 6.24 55.27
CA LYS A 66 6.61 6.62 55.53
C LYS A 66 7.61 5.52 55.18
N ASN A 67 7.37 4.30 55.67
CA ASN A 67 8.25 3.15 55.43
C ASN A 67 8.33 2.74 53.96
N TRP A 68 7.26 2.96 53.19
CA TRP A 68 7.22 2.64 51.75
C TRP A 68 7.91 3.72 50.91
N LEU A 69 7.86 4.98 51.35
CA LEU A 69 8.57 6.09 50.72
C LEU A 69 10.09 6.03 50.96
N THR A 70 10.53 5.46 52.09
CA THR A 70 11.94 5.28 52.44
C THR A 70 12.54 3.97 51.92
N GLN A 71 11.77 3.13 51.23
CA GLN A 71 12.29 1.90 50.65
C GLN A 71 13.03 2.18 49.34
N ASP A 72 14.24 1.65 49.21
CA ASP A 72 14.98 1.67 47.95
C ASP A 72 14.23 0.82 46.92
N PHE A 73 13.66 1.48 45.91
CA PHE A 73 13.04 0.81 44.79
C PHE A 73 14.12 0.18 43.93
N LYS A 74 14.36 -1.13 44.10
CA LYS A 74 15.25 -1.90 43.24
C LYS A 74 14.69 -1.87 41.82
N SER A 75 15.29 -1.06 40.96
CA SER A 75 15.07 -1.07 39.52
C SER A 75 15.49 -2.43 38.99
N THR A 76 14.52 -3.30 38.71
CA THR A 76 14.78 -4.52 37.92
C THR A 76 14.91 -4.11 36.47
N TYR A 77 16.02 -3.46 36.14
CA TYR A 77 16.46 -3.32 34.77
C TYR A 77 17.05 -4.67 34.36
N SER A 78 16.19 -5.62 33.97
CA SER A 78 16.68 -6.82 33.30
C SER A 78 17.06 -6.42 31.87
N ASN A 79 18.33 -6.10 31.66
CA ASN A 79 18.96 -6.11 30.34
C ASN A 79 19.04 -7.55 29.83
N ASN A 80 17.89 -8.15 29.54
CA ASN A 80 17.82 -9.38 28.78
C ASN A 80 17.24 -9.04 27.40
N ILE A 81 18.08 -8.42 26.57
CA ILE A 81 17.95 -8.57 25.11
C ILE A 81 18.58 -9.92 24.78
N SER A 82 17.93 -10.99 25.23
CA SER A 82 18.06 -12.28 24.59
C SER A 82 16.90 -12.32 23.61
N LYS A 83 17.17 -12.08 22.33
CA LYS A 83 16.22 -12.42 21.27
C LYS A 83 15.96 -13.93 21.41
N PRO A 84 14.73 -14.38 21.72
CA PRO A 84 14.43 -15.78 21.52
C PRO A 84 14.28 -15.97 20.01
N ASP A 85 15.15 -16.81 19.45
CA ASP A 85 14.89 -17.46 18.17
C ASP A 85 13.56 -18.20 18.29
N ASN A 86 12.53 -17.67 17.62
CA ASN A 86 11.20 -18.25 17.62
C ASN A 86 10.73 -18.42 16.18
N SER A 87 11.17 -19.51 15.55
CA SER A 87 10.29 -20.21 14.61
C SER A 87 9.09 -20.76 15.40
N SER A 88 7.89 -20.36 14.98
CA SER A 88 6.59 -20.98 15.26
C SER A 88 6.08 -21.00 16.71
N GLN A 89 5.72 -19.84 17.28
CA GLN A 89 4.49 -19.68 18.09
C GLN A 89 4.26 -18.21 18.47
N LEU A 90 3.33 -17.54 17.77
CA LEU A 90 2.86 -16.20 18.13
C LEU A 90 1.97 -16.30 19.39
N HIS A 91 2.52 -15.96 20.55
CA HIS A 91 1.75 -15.66 21.74
C HIS A 91 0.82 -14.47 21.47
N LYS A 92 -0.50 -14.67 21.56
CA LYS A 92 -1.51 -13.60 21.42
C LYS A 92 -1.45 -12.67 22.63
N ILE A 93 -0.61 -11.65 22.57
CA ILE A 93 -0.69 -10.48 23.43
C ILE A 93 -1.97 -9.74 23.04
N GLY A 94 -2.84 -9.42 24.01
CA GLY A 94 -4.23 -9.00 23.80
C GLY A 94 -4.45 -7.93 22.71
N GLY A 95 -5.54 -8.08 21.95
CA GLY A 95 -5.94 -7.19 20.85
C GLY A 95 -7.07 -7.77 20.00
N ARG A 96 -7.50 -7.02 18.98
CA ARG A 96 -8.49 -7.50 17.99
C ARG A 96 -7.93 -8.72 17.24
N PRO A 97 -8.70 -9.81 17.06
CA PRO A 97 -8.26 -10.97 16.28
C PRO A 97 -7.77 -10.58 14.89
N SER A 98 -6.64 -11.13 14.46
CA SER A 98 -6.11 -10.91 13.11
C SER A 98 -6.87 -11.78 12.10
N CYS A 99 -7.37 -11.18 11.02
CA CYS A 99 -7.84 -11.93 9.85
C CYS A 99 -6.67 -12.54 9.06
N SER A 100 -6.94 -13.62 8.33
CA SER A 100 -5.99 -14.25 7.40
C SER A 100 -5.52 -13.24 6.35
N PHE A 101 -4.39 -13.50 5.67
CA PHE A 101 -3.94 -12.61 4.60
C PHE A 101 -4.93 -12.62 3.42
N LYS A 102 -5.53 -13.77 3.09
CA LYS A 102 -6.48 -13.93 1.99
C LYS A 102 -7.74 -13.09 2.18
N ASP A 103 -8.28 -13.11 3.40
CA ASP A 103 -9.57 -12.47 3.76
C ASP A 103 -9.43 -11.00 4.17
N ALA A 104 -8.20 -10.47 4.25
CA ALA A 104 -7.95 -9.09 4.59
C ALA A 104 -8.30 -8.13 3.43
N SER A 105 -8.75 -6.91 3.78
CA SER A 105 -8.92 -5.83 2.81
C SER A 105 -7.60 -5.37 2.19
N ASP A 106 -7.62 -4.82 0.98
CA ASP A 106 -6.42 -4.38 0.27
C ASP A 106 -5.57 -3.38 1.07
N LYS A 107 -6.22 -2.43 1.75
CA LYS A 107 -5.53 -1.49 2.65
C LYS A 107 -4.73 -2.22 3.74
N THR A 108 -5.30 -3.30 4.29
CA THR A 108 -4.64 -4.11 5.33
C THR A 108 -3.51 -4.96 4.74
N LYS A 109 -3.71 -5.56 3.56
CA LYS A 109 -2.68 -6.32 2.83
C LYS A 109 -1.46 -5.44 2.54
N ARG A 110 -1.67 -4.23 1.98
CA ARG A 110 -0.60 -3.25 1.71
C ARG A 110 0.14 -2.87 2.99
N ARG A 111 -0.58 -2.52 4.06
CA ARG A 111 0.04 -2.19 5.35
C ARG A 111 0.90 -3.33 5.91
N ARG A 112 0.45 -4.58 5.79
CA ARG A 112 1.23 -5.76 6.24
C ARG A 112 2.46 -6.02 5.35
N LEU A 113 2.38 -5.68 4.07
CA LEU A 113 3.45 -5.91 3.09
C LEU A 113 4.43 -4.73 2.97
N ASN A 114 4.15 -3.58 3.59
CA ASN A 114 5.00 -2.37 3.51
C ASN A 114 6.46 -2.66 3.81
N ASP A 115 6.73 -3.42 4.87
CA ASP A 115 8.11 -3.74 5.26
C ASP A 115 8.82 -4.59 4.19
N ILE A 116 8.09 -5.53 3.56
CA ILE A 116 8.62 -6.38 2.49
C ILE A 116 8.88 -5.55 1.23
N ILE A 117 7.95 -4.68 0.85
CA ILE A 117 8.07 -3.81 -0.34
C ILE A 117 9.24 -2.85 -0.20
N ASN A 118 9.48 -2.31 1.01
CA ASN A 118 10.54 -1.32 1.23
C ASN A 118 11.93 -1.94 1.35
N ASN A 119 12.02 -3.21 1.76
CA ASN A 119 13.31 -3.85 2.06
C ASN A 119 13.87 -4.70 0.90
N PHE A 120 13.03 -5.21 0.00
CA PHE A 120 13.44 -6.15 -1.04
C PHE A 120 13.26 -5.57 -2.45
N SER A 121 14.16 -5.93 -3.37
CA SER A 121 14.07 -5.55 -4.78
C SER A 121 12.97 -6.31 -5.52
N SER A 122 12.45 -5.76 -6.62
CA SER A 122 11.46 -6.43 -7.47
C SER A 122 11.94 -7.79 -7.97
N ASP A 123 13.22 -7.92 -8.31
CA ASP A 123 13.81 -9.17 -8.80
C ASP A 123 13.87 -10.24 -7.70
N GLU A 124 14.21 -9.85 -6.47
CA GLU A 124 14.25 -10.75 -5.31
C GLU A 124 12.84 -11.24 -4.95
N LEU A 125 11.83 -10.36 -5.05
CA LEU A 125 10.43 -10.70 -4.82
C LEU A 125 9.90 -11.67 -5.89
N LEU A 126 10.23 -11.46 -7.16
CA LEU A 126 9.89 -12.36 -8.26
C LEU A 126 10.56 -13.73 -8.09
N HIS A 127 11.85 -13.75 -7.77
CA HIS A 127 12.60 -14.99 -7.58
C HIS A 127 12.11 -15.78 -6.36
N SER A 128 11.87 -15.10 -5.23
CA SER A 128 11.34 -15.73 -4.02
C SER A 128 9.93 -16.26 -4.21
N ALA A 129 9.06 -15.55 -4.94
CA ALA A 129 7.73 -16.04 -5.32
C ALA A 129 7.81 -17.31 -6.17
N ARG A 130 8.69 -17.33 -7.17
CA ARG A 130 8.95 -18.52 -8.01
C ARG A 130 9.39 -19.73 -7.18
N LEU A 131 10.34 -19.52 -6.26
CA LEU A 131 10.83 -20.58 -5.37
C LEU A 131 9.73 -21.09 -4.44
N LYS A 132 8.93 -20.19 -3.88
CA LYS A 132 7.80 -20.54 -3.00
C LYS A 132 6.77 -21.42 -3.72
N LEU A 133 6.41 -21.06 -4.94
CA LEU A 133 5.46 -21.83 -5.76
C LEU A 133 5.99 -23.23 -6.13
N ARG A 134 7.29 -23.35 -6.42
CA ARG A 134 7.94 -24.66 -6.63
C ARG A 134 7.88 -25.55 -5.40
N ASN A 135 8.15 -24.98 -4.23
CA ASN A 135 8.06 -25.70 -2.96
C ASN A 135 6.63 -26.13 -2.62
N GLU A 136 5.64 -25.41 -3.14
CA GLU A 136 4.21 -25.76 -3.07
C GLU A 136 3.76 -26.70 -4.21
N TYR A 137 4.70 -27.20 -5.02
CA TYR A 137 4.45 -28.07 -6.18
C TYR A 137 3.56 -27.45 -7.28
N ASN A 138 3.44 -26.12 -7.29
CA ASN A 138 2.70 -25.38 -8.31
C ASN A 138 3.64 -24.93 -9.43
N TYR A 139 4.06 -25.90 -10.25
CA TYR A 139 5.05 -25.69 -11.31
C TYR A 139 4.55 -24.75 -12.43
N GLU A 140 3.27 -24.83 -12.79
CA GLU A 140 2.66 -23.97 -13.82
C GLU A 140 2.69 -22.49 -13.41
N ALA A 141 2.27 -22.17 -12.19
CA ALA A 141 2.35 -20.80 -11.68
C ALA A 141 3.81 -20.31 -11.57
N ALA A 142 4.74 -21.18 -11.17
CA ALA A 142 6.16 -20.83 -11.12
C ALA A 142 6.76 -20.55 -12.51
N LYS A 143 6.26 -21.24 -13.55
CA LYS A 143 6.63 -21.00 -14.94
C LYS A 143 6.12 -19.64 -15.42
N GLN A 144 4.87 -19.30 -15.12
CA GLN A 144 4.30 -17.98 -15.45
C GLN A 144 5.08 -16.83 -14.79
N VAL A 145 5.47 -16.98 -13.51
CA VAL A 145 6.29 -15.96 -12.82
C VAL A 145 7.66 -15.78 -13.49
N ALA A 146 8.25 -16.88 -14.00
CA ALA A 146 9.50 -16.80 -14.75
C ALA A 146 9.32 -16.06 -16.10
N GLU A 147 8.22 -16.33 -16.80
CA GLU A 147 7.86 -15.63 -18.05
C GLU A 147 7.57 -14.14 -17.83
N ILE A 148 7.10 -13.74 -16.64
CA ILE A 148 6.94 -12.32 -16.28
C ILE A 148 8.29 -11.66 -15.99
N SER A 149 9.23 -12.40 -15.37
CA SER A 149 10.55 -11.89 -15.01
C SER A 149 11.45 -11.67 -16.22
N GLU A 150 11.25 -12.43 -17.30
CA GLU A 150 11.95 -12.23 -18.56
C GLU A 150 11.06 -11.41 -19.51
N PRO A 151 11.50 -10.25 -20.02
CA PRO A 151 10.66 -9.34 -20.82
C PRO A 151 10.27 -9.90 -22.21
N SER A 152 10.43 -11.19 -22.48
CA SER A 152 10.49 -11.74 -23.84
C SER A 152 9.17 -12.20 -24.46
N SER A 153 8.03 -12.18 -23.76
CA SER A 153 6.77 -12.67 -24.34
C SER A 153 5.52 -11.90 -23.89
N GLN A 154 5.60 -10.57 -23.77
CA GLN A 154 4.37 -9.79 -23.74
C GLN A 154 3.68 -9.93 -25.10
N PHE A 155 2.51 -10.56 -25.13
CA PHE A 155 1.66 -10.63 -26.32
C PHE A 155 1.58 -9.24 -26.95
N LYS A 156 2.16 -9.08 -28.15
CA LYS A 156 2.14 -7.80 -28.86
C LYS A 156 0.71 -7.51 -29.26
N LYS A 157 0.11 -6.50 -28.61
CA LYS A 157 -1.22 -6.02 -28.97
C LYS A 157 -1.15 -5.39 -30.35
N TYR A 158 -2.21 -5.57 -31.13
CA TYR A 158 -2.33 -4.90 -32.43
C TYR A 158 -2.45 -3.40 -32.20
N THR A 159 -1.62 -2.64 -32.90
CA THR A 159 -1.81 -1.20 -33.03
C THR A 159 -3.08 -0.92 -33.84
N PRO A 160 -3.67 0.28 -33.74
CA PRO A 160 -4.84 0.65 -34.55
C PRO A 160 -4.62 0.50 -36.06
N ASP A 161 -3.39 0.76 -36.54
CA ASP A 161 -3.01 0.65 -37.95
C ASP A 161 -2.83 -0.81 -38.37
N GLU A 162 -2.16 -1.64 -37.54
CA GLU A 162 -2.09 -3.09 -37.77
C GLU A 162 -3.49 -3.74 -37.72
N GLY A 163 -4.37 -3.27 -36.84
CA GLY A 163 -5.76 -3.72 -36.78
C GLY A 163 -6.58 -3.32 -38.01
N LEU A 164 -6.33 -2.14 -38.59
CA LEU A 164 -6.92 -1.74 -39.86
C LEU A 164 -6.41 -2.62 -41.01
N ALA A 165 -5.10 -2.88 -41.07
CA ALA A 165 -4.51 -3.78 -42.05
C ALA A 165 -5.12 -5.18 -41.97
N LEU A 166 -5.26 -5.72 -40.75
CA LEU A 166 -5.91 -7.02 -40.53
C LEU A 166 -7.34 -7.08 -41.09
N ILE A 167 -8.13 -6.01 -40.92
CA ILE A 167 -9.49 -5.93 -41.50
C ILE A 167 -9.47 -5.93 -43.02
N ILE A 168 -8.54 -5.17 -43.63
CA ILE A 168 -8.41 -5.05 -45.09
C ILE A 168 -7.93 -6.38 -45.68
N ASP A 169 -6.84 -6.94 -45.15
CA ASP A 169 -6.23 -8.19 -45.62
C ASP A 169 -7.18 -9.38 -45.44
N GLY A 170 -7.93 -9.39 -44.33
CA GLY A 170 -8.92 -10.42 -44.02
C GLY A 170 -10.29 -10.21 -44.68
N GLY A 171 -10.51 -9.12 -45.42
CA GLY A 171 -11.81 -8.79 -46.02
C GLY A 171 -12.95 -8.73 -45.01
N MET A 172 -12.67 -8.35 -43.76
CA MET A 172 -13.62 -8.46 -42.66
C MET A 172 -14.61 -7.29 -42.66
N SER A 173 -15.87 -7.60 -42.35
CA SER A 173 -16.84 -6.58 -42.02
C SER A 173 -16.61 -6.03 -40.60
N LYS A 174 -17.20 -4.86 -40.29
CA LYS A 174 -17.19 -4.29 -38.94
C LYS A 174 -17.74 -5.28 -37.90
N SER A 175 -18.86 -5.95 -38.20
CA SER A 175 -19.50 -6.89 -37.26
C SER A 175 -18.64 -8.13 -37.03
N THR A 176 -18.00 -8.65 -38.09
CA THR A 176 -17.05 -9.78 -37.99
C THR A 176 -15.86 -9.43 -37.09
N TYR A 177 -15.26 -8.26 -37.29
CA TYR A 177 -14.17 -7.78 -36.44
C TYR A 177 -14.60 -7.61 -34.98
N GLN A 178 -15.77 -7.01 -34.75
CA GLN A 178 -16.31 -6.84 -33.40
C GLN A 178 -16.61 -8.18 -32.72
N LEU A 179 -17.17 -9.15 -33.43
CA LEU A 179 -17.39 -10.50 -32.91
C LEU A 179 -16.08 -11.16 -32.50
N MET A 180 -15.05 -11.11 -33.36
CA MET A 180 -13.71 -11.64 -33.06
C MET A 180 -13.10 -10.96 -31.83
N ARG A 181 -13.17 -9.63 -31.76
CA ARG A 181 -12.66 -8.86 -30.62
C ARG A 181 -13.39 -9.23 -29.33
N ASN A 182 -14.72 -9.27 -29.36
CA ASN A 182 -15.51 -9.60 -28.18
C ASN A 182 -15.23 -11.03 -27.70
N GLY A 183 -15.09 -11.99 -28.62
CA GLY A 183 -14.70 -13.36 -28.28
C GLY A 183 -13.31 -13.45 -27.63
N ALA A 184 -12.39 -12.56 -27.98
CA ALA A 184 -11.11 -12.45 -27.28
C ALA A 184 -11.25 -11.78 -25.90
N GLU A 185 -12.08 -10.73 -25.78
CA GLU A 185 -12.35 -10.06 -24.51
C GLU A 185 -13.05 -10.96 -23.48
N GLU A 186 -13.95 -11.84 -23.91
CA GLU A 186 -14.58 -12.86 -23.05
C GLU A 186 -13.58 -13.84 -22.43
N ARG A 187 -12.37 -13.94 -23.00
CA ARG A 187 -11.28 -14.81 -22.53
C ARG A 187 -10.17 -14.00 -21.84
N ASP A 188 -10.45 -12.76 -21.45
CA ASP A 188 -9.50 -11.80 -20.88
C ASP A 188 -8.29 -11.50 -21.77
N CYS A 189 -8.42 -11.72 -23.09
CA CYS A 189 -7.38 -11.46 -24.09
C CYS A 189 -7.60 -10.10 -24.78
N HIS A 190 -6.96 -9.06 -24.26
CA HIS A 190 -7.04 -7.69 -24.82
C HIS A 190 -6.04 -7.45 -25.96
N ILE A 191 -6.12 -8.27 -27.02
CA ILE A 191 -5.17 -8.29 -28.14
C ILE A 191 -5.54 -7.27 -29.24
N TYR A 192 -6.84 -7.12 -29.52
CA TYR A 192 -7.34 -6.32 -30.64
C TYR A 192 -7.76 -4.91 -30.21
N PRO A 193 -7.42 -3.85 -30.96
CA PRO A 193 -7.82 -2.49 -30.65
C PRO A 193 -9.34 -2.31 -30.80
N SER A 194 -9.89 -1.28 -30.16
CA SER A 194 -11.31 -0.93 -30.34
C SER A 194 -11.57 -0.50 -31.79
N TYR A 195 -12.76 -0.79 -32.30
CA TYR A 195 -13.15 -0.36 -33.65
C TYR A 195 -13.14 1.18 -33.79
N ASN A 196 -13.37 1.92 -32.71
CA ASN A 196 -13.29 3.38 -32.72
C ASN A 196 -11.86 3.85 -33.03
N ASN A 197 -10.84 3.21 -32.47
CA ASN A 197 -9.45 3.54 -32.77
C ASN A 197 -9.09 3.20 -34.22
N ILE A 198 -9.55 2.04 -34.72
CA ILE A 198 -9.39 1.67 -36.13
C ILE A 198 -10.08 2.67 -37.05
N ARG A 199 -11.28 3.12 -36.70
CA ARG A 199 -12.01 4.14 -37.48
C ARG A 199 -11.23 5.44 -37.57
N LEU A 200 -10.56 5.85 -36.49
CA LEU A 200 -9.68 7.02 -36.49
C LEU A 200 -8.47 6.79 -37.39
N SER A 201 -7.82 5.63 -37.31
CA SER A 201 -6.73 5.27 -38.24
C SER A 201 -7.17 5.26 -39.69
N LYS A 202 -8.36 4.71 -39.99
CA LYS A 202 -8.95 4.73 -41.32
C LYS A 202 -9.21 6.15 -41.81
N ALA A 203 -9.72 7.02 -40.94
CA ALA A 203 -9.96 8.43 -41.26
C ALA A 203 -8.67 9.18 -41.59
N LYS A 204 -7.56 8.86 -40.90
CA LYS A 204 -6.23 9.45 -41.15
C LYS A 204 -5.66 9.09 -42.52
N CYS A 205 -6.14 8.04 -43.17
CA CYS A 205 -5.65 7.61 -44.48
C CYS A 205 -6.39 8.25 -45.67
N TYR A 206 -7.41 9.08 -45.42
CA TYR A 206 -8.12 9.78 -46.48
C TYR A 206 -7.49 11.15 -46.77
N PRO A 207 -7.21 11.47 -48.06
CA PRO A 207 -6.79 12.81 -48.45
C PRO A 207 -7.94 13.83 -48.29
N GLU A 208 -7.59 15.11 -48.24
CA GLU A 208 -8.56 16.20 -48.19
C GLU A 208 -9.19 16.46 -49.59
N ASN A 209 -10.36 17.11 -49.62
CA ASN A 209 -11.06 17.52 -50.84
C ASN A 209 -11.41 16.35 -51.80
N ILE A 210 -12.03 15.30 -51.27
CA ILE A 210 -12.60 14.22 -52.07
C ILE A 210 -13.95 14.67 -52.61
N PHE A 211 -14.11 14.67 -53.93
CA PHE A 211 -15.38 14.93 -54.61
C PHE A 211 -15.96 13.60 -55.11
N VAL A 212 -17.20 13.33 -54.74
CA VAL A 212 -17.93 12.11 -55.11
C VAL A 212 -19.27 12.51 -55.70
N ASP A 213 -19.45 12.20 -56.97
CA ASP A 213 -20.68 12.32 -57.74
C ASP A 213 -21.24 10.92 -58.05
N ASP A 214 -22.49 10.84 -58.50
CA ASP A 214 -23.14 9.55 -58.84
C ASP A 214 -22.38 8.76 -59.92
N TYR A 215 -21.64 9.45 -60.79
CA TYR A 215 -20.93 8.87 -61.93
C TYR A 215 -19.42 8.82 -61.76
N SER A 216 -18.84 9.56 -60.80
CA SER A 216 -17.39 9.65 -60.69
C SER A 216 -16.93 10.04 -59.29
N ALA A 217 -15.71 9.65 -58.93
CA ALA A 217 -15.02 10.16 -57.75
C ALA A 217 -13.65 10.66 -58.19
N HIS A 218 -13.29 11.87 -57.78
CA HIS A 218 -12.00 12.47 -58.11
C HIS A 218 -11.42 13.24 -56.92
N VAL A 219 -10.09 13.28 -56.88
CA VAL A 219 -9.31 13.99 -55.86
C VAL A 219 -8.26 14.83 -56.59
N PRO A 220 -8.07 16.11 -56.24
CA PRO A 220 -7.00 16.92 -56.82
C PRO A 220 -5.64 16.28 -56.59
N LEU A 221 -4.84 16.15 -57.66
CA LEU A 221 -3.52 15.50 -57.60
C LEU A 221 -2.62 16.14 -56.53
N GLN A 222 -2.67 17.47 -56.39
CA GLN A 222 -1.88 18.20 -55.41
C GLN A 222 -2.20 17.78 -53.97
N GLU A 223 -3.47 17.57 -53.63
CA GLU A 223 -3.88 17.17 -52.28
C GLU A 223 -3.55 15.70 -52.00
N LEU A 224 -3.66 14.85 -53.02
CA LEU A 224 -3.22 13.46 -52.93
C LEU A 224 -1.70 13.39 -52.63
N LEU A 225 -0.88 14.11 -53.38
CA LEU A 225 0.57 14.12 -53.19
C LEU A 225 0.97 14.68 -51.82
N LYS A 226 0.35 15.79 -51.38
CA LYS A 226 0.56 16.34 -50.04
C LYS A 226 0.24 15.31 -48.95
N HIS A 227 -0.90 14.61 -49.09
CA HIS A 227 -1.30 13.58 -48.15
C HIS A 227 -0.30 12.42 -48.10
N THR A 228 0.16 11.93 -49.26
CA THR A 228 1.16 10.86 -49.35
C THR A 228 2.48 11.27 -48.69
N VAL A 229 2.99 12.47 -48.96
CA VAL A 229 4.21 12.99 -48.32
C VAL A 229 4.05 13.05 -46.80
N LYS A 230 2.92 13.58 -46.32
CA LYS A 230 2.61 13.63 -44.88
C LYS A 230 2.67 12.24 -44.24
N ARG A 231 2.04 11.24 -44.86
CA ARG A 231 2.02 9.87 -44.33
C ARG A 231 3.39 9.20 -44.35
N LEU A 232 4.21 9.45 -45.37
CA LEU A 232 5.58 8.93 -45.44
C LEU A 232 6.50 9.54 -44.38
N CYS A 233 6.31 10.81 -44.03
CA CYS A 233 7.10 11.47 -42.98
C CYS A 233 6.68 11.11 -41.55
N GLU A 234 5.48 10.54 -41.37
CA GLU A 234 4.97 10.08 -40.06
C GLU A 234 5.45 8.67 -39.69
N VAL A 235 6.02 7.92 -40.64
CA VAL A 235 6.59 6.58 -40.47
C VAL A 235 8.03 6.68 -39.97
#